data_AF-A0ABC8ZP60-F1
#
_entry.id   AF-A0ABC8ZP60-F1
#
_cell.length_a   1.000
_cell.length_b   1.000
_cell.length_c   1.000
_cell.angle_alpha   90.00
_cell.angle_beta   90.00
_cell.angle_gamma   90.00
#
_symmetry.space_group_name_H-M   'P 1'
#
loop_
_entity.id
_entity.type
_entity.pdbx_description
1 polymer ?
#
loop_
_entity_poly.entity_id
_entity_poly.type
_entity_poly.pdbx_seq_one_letter_code
_entity_poly.pdbx_strand_id
1 'polypeptide(L)'
;MSKLARSDSEKRAPRTPKPPPRRSKSTGPSPPSRSPLAGLPRPPGPPPPGGPPPPPRLPGGAGPPPPPGPASSRGREHSGGRMRRAPEIVEFYQALMRRGEASKQTGSRGSRAPAGGSKAARSDLIGEITKNSPHLVAVQADVDTQGDFVRKLAAEVRDATFGNVEDVVAFVAWLDEELSFLVDEQAVLKHFDWPEKRADTLRDAAAKYQGLLQLEKQISSFVDDGALHRDMALGKMFSLFEKTEKSVYRFMQERDAADAKSNLVSRYKEQDIPVGWMSDAGVIAKIKLACVNLAKQYMMRVVSEIDGLLGGRNDEQRRETALFKRLKEQNREVLLHQGVRFAFRVHQFAGGFTAESLDTYVELRRRHTNGTN
;
A
#
# COMPACT_ATOMS: atom_id res chain seq x y z
N MET A 1 48.44 39.79 -6.85
CA MET A 1 47.24 39.39 -7.60
C MET A 1 46.83 38.01 -7.13
N SER A 2 45.64 37.88 -6.54
CA SER A 2 44.87 36.62 -6.47
C SER A 2 43.44 36.99 -6.10
N LYS A 3 42.62 37.25 -7.13
CA LYS A 3 41.16 37.29 -7.01
C LYS A 3 40.72 35.85 -6.79
N LEU A 4 40.27 35.52 -5.58
CA LEU A 4 39.53 34.29 -5.35
C LEU A 4 38.13 34.52 -5.93
N ALA A 5 37.83 33.80 -7.01
CA ALA A 5 36.56 33.86 -7.71
C ALA A 5 35.42 33.53 -6.74
N ARG A 6 34.45 34.46 -6.65
CA ARG A 6 33.11 34.13 -6.16
C ARG A 6 32.59 33.01 -7.06
N SER A 7 32.25 31.87 -6.47
CA SER A 7 31.45 30.86 -7.14
C SER A 7 30.15 31.54 -7.59
N ASP A 8 30.00 31.69 -8.90
CA ASP A 8 28.73 32.06 -9.52
C ASP A 8 27.74 30.98 -9.13
N SER A 9 26.87 31.29 -8.17
CA SER A 9 25.64 30.55 -7.97
C SER A 9 24.82 30.80 -9.22
N GLU A 10 24.93 29.89 -10.18
CA GLU A 10 24.28 29.98 -11.49
C GLU A 10 22.77 30.15 -11.27
N LYS A 11 22.30 31.40 -11.36
CA LYS A 11 20.88 31.74 -11.23
C LYS A 11 20.15 31.02 -12.34
N ARG A 12 19.32 30.05 -11.96
CA ARG A 12 18.56 29.27 -12.91
C ARG A 12 17.58 30.21 -13.62
N ALA A 13 17.61 30.21 -14.96
CA ALA A 13 16.80 31.15 -15.74
C ALA A 13 15.29 30.95 -15.44
N PRO A 14 14.47 32.02 -15.44
CA PRO A 14 13.04 31.91 -15.22
C PRO A 14 12.41 30.93 -16.22
N ARG A 15 11.79 29.86 -15.73
CA ARG A 15 11.16 28.86 -16.57
C ARG A 15 9.69 29.19 -16.83
N THR A 16 9.23 29.00 -18.06
CA THR A 16 7.80 28.95 -18.34
C THR A 16 7.35 27.49 -18.23
N PRO A 17 6.34 27.16 -17.39
CA PRO A 17 5.91 25.79 -17.25
C PRO A 17 5.36 25.25 -18.57
N LYS A 18 5.62 23.97 -18.87
CA LYS A 18 4.95 23.29 -20.00
C LYS A 18 3.44 23.31 -19.76
N PRO A 19 2.60 23.37 -20.82
CA PRO A 19 1.16 23.30 -20.64
C PRO A 19 0.75 21.98 -19.96
N PRO A 20 -0.26 21.99 -19.07
CA PRO A 20 -0.73 20.78 -18.42
C PRO A 20 -1.32 19.79 -19.44
N PRO A 21 -1.31 18.48 -19.14
CA PRO A 21 -1.87 17.47 -20.03
C PRO A 21 -3.32 17.78 -20.40
N ARG A 22 -3.69 17.55 -21.67
CA ARG A 22 -5.05 17.79 -22.18
C ARG A 22 -6.05 16.96 -21.39
N ARG A 23 -6.98 17.64 -20.72
CA ARG A 23 -8.09 17.03 -19.98
C ARG A 23 -8.96 16.21 -20.94
N SER A 24 -9.32 15.00 -20.53
CA SER A 24 -10.30 14.18 -21.24
C SER A 24 -11.66 14.90 -21.16
N LYS A 25 -12.09 15.52 -22.26
CA LYS A 25 -13.45 16.09 -22.33
C LYS A 25 -14.43 14.93 -22.14
N SER A 26 -15.32 15.02 -21.15
CA SER A 26 -16.49 14.16 -21.13
C SER A 26 -17.27 14.42 -22.43
N THR A 27 -17.30 13.44 -23.32
CA THR A 27 -18.21 13.44 -24.44
C THR A 27 -19.62 13.35 -23.86
N GLY A 28 -20.27 14.50 -23.70
CA GLY A 28 -21.71 14.57 -23.53
C GLY A 28 -22.40 13.85 -24.70
N PRO A 29 -23.54 13.20 -24.46
CA PRO A 29 -24.18 12.38 -25.48
C PRO A 29 -24.68 13.26 -26.63
N SER A 30 -24.22 12.95 -27.85
CA SER A 30 -24.78 13.49 -29.10
C SER A 30 -26.26 13.10 -29.23
N PRO A 31 -27.11 13.95 -29.84
CA PRO A 31 -28.53 13.69 -29.98
C PRO A 31 -28.78 12.50 -30.92
N PRO A 32 -29.77 11.63 -30.65
CA PRO A 32 -30.03 10.48 -31.51
C PRO A 32 -30.71 10.92 -32.81
N SER A 33 -30.10 10.52 -33.93
CA SER A 33 -30.68 10.59 -35.27
C SER A 33 -31.88 9.64 -35.36
N ARG A 34 -33.03 10.17 -35.78
CA ARG A 34 -34.29 9.44 -35.98
C ARG A 34 -34.27 8.72 -37.33
N SER A 35 -34.65 7.45 -37.34
CA SER A 35 -35.47 6.85 -38.42
C SER A 35 -36.22 5.61 -37.91
N PRO A 36 -37.41 5.31 -38.45
CA PRO A 36 -38.47 4.61 -37.71
C PRO A 36 -38.65 3.17 -38.19
N LEU A 37 -38.82 2.23 -37.26
CA LEU A 37 -39.45 0.94 -37.55
C LEU A 37 -40.29 0.50 -36.34
N ALA A 38 -41.51 0.09 -36.68
CA ALA A 38 -42.62 -0.14 -35.79
C ALA A 38 -42.40 -1.29 -34.79
N GLY A 39 -42.93 -1.12 -33.59
CA GLY A 39 -43.06 -2.15 -32.57
C GLY A 39 -43.68 -1.57 -31.31
N LEU A 40 -44.97 -1.82 -31.11
CA LEU A 40 -45.74 -1.44 -29.92
C LEU A 40 -45.09 -2.00 -28.63
N PRO A 41 -45.00 -1.24 -27.52
CA PRO A 41 -44.50 -1.76 -26.26
C PRO A 41 -45.57 -2.58 -25.53
N ARG A 42 -45.20 -3.78 -25.09
CA ARG A 42 -45.98 -4.67 -24.22
C ARG A 42 -45.85 -4.19 -22.76
N PRO A 43 -46.91 -4.24 -21.94
CA PRO A 43 -46.85 -3.78 -20.55
C PRO A 43 -45.89 -4.63 -19.69
N PRO A 44 -45.24 -4.03 -18.67
CA PRO A 44 -44.32 -4.75 -17.79
C PRO A 44 -45.08 -5.80 -16.96
N GLY A 45 -44.56 -7.03 -16.96
CA GLY A 45 -45.06 -8.13 -16.14
C GLY A 45 -44.79 -7.90 -14.64
N PRO A 46 -45.56 -8.55 -13.76
CA PRO A 46 -45.42 -8.42 -12.31
C PRO A 46 -44.08 -8.98 -11.81
N PRO A 47 -43.53 -8.46 -10.69
CA PRO A 47 -42.27 -8.93 -10.11
C PRO A 47 -42.40 -10.37 -9.59
N PRO A 48 -41.33 -11.18 -9.65
CA PRO A 48 -41.32 -12.53 -9.10
C PRO A 48 -41.47 -12.52 -7.56
N PRO A 49 -42.06 -13.56 -6.96
CA PRO A 49 -42.35 -13.62 -5.52
C PRO A 49 -41.08 -13.58 -4.68
N GLY A 50 -41.09 -12.75 -3.64
CA GLY A 50 -40.00 -12.60 -2.68
C GLY A 50 -39.64 -13.91 -1.99
N GLY A 51 -38.35 -14.21 -1.97
CA GLY A 51 -37.79 -15.23 -1.09
C GLY A 51 -37.98 -14.86 0.39
N PRO A 52 -37.95 -15.85 1.29
CA PRO A 52 -38.28 -15.66 2.69
C PRO A 52 -37.30 -14.68 3.38
N PRO A 53 -37.79 -13.81 4.28
CA PRO A 53 -36.95 -12.86 5.00
C PRO A 53 -36.00 -13.60 5.97
N PRO A 54 -34.77 -13.08 6.18
CA PRO A 54 -33.89 -13.57 7.23
C PRO A 54 -34.53 -13.36 8.61
N PRO A 55 -34.32 -14.27 9.57
CA PRO A 55 -35.00 -14.22 10.86
C PRO A 55 -34.67 -12.95 11.67
N PRO A 56 -35.62 -12.43 12.46
CA PRO A 56 -35.42 -11.22 13.26
C PRO A 56 -34.35 -11.42 14.34
N ARG A 57 -33.40 -10.49 14.43
CA ARG A 57 -32.51 -10.36 15.60
C ARG A 57 -33.30 -9.71 16.73
N LEU A 58 -33.65 -10.49 17.75
CA LEU A 58 -34.13 -9.95 19.03
C LEU A 58 -32.96 -9.36 19.84
N PRO A 59 -33.22 -8.32 20.64
CA PRO A 59 -32.20 -7.50 21.30
C PRO A 59 -31.77 -8.07 22.67
N GLY A 60 -30.48 -7.91 22.99
CA GLY A 60 -29.97 -7.99 24.36
C GLY A 60 -29.45 -9.37 24.79
N GLY A 61 -28.15 -9.44 25.05
CA GLY A 61 -27.48 -10.60 25.64
C GLY A 61 -25.99 -10.33 25.84
N ALA A 62 -25.66 -9.61 26.91
CA ALA A 62 -24.29 -9.43 27.35
C ALA A 62 -23.71 -10.77 27.81
N GLY A 63 -22.64 -11.23 27.17
CA GLY A 63 -21.84 -12.36 27.66
C GLY A 63 -21.05 -11.95 28.92
N PRO A 64 -20.89 -12.84 29.91
CA PRO A 64 -20.23 -12.53 31.17
C PRO A 64 -18.70 -12.45 31.04
N PRO A 65 -18.02 -11.65 31.89
CA PRO A 65 -16.57 -11.52 31.88
C PRO A 65 -15.87 -12.77 32.45
N PRO A 66 -14.67 -13.13 31.96
CA PRO A 66 -13.88 -14.23 32.50
C PRO A 66 -13.30 -13.91 33.91
N PRO A 67 -13.14 -14.94 34.78
CA PRO A 67 -12.79 -14.79 36.20
C PRO A 67 -11.29 -14.49 36.46
N PRO A 68 -10.95 -13.89 37.62
CA PRO A 68 -9.58 -13.61 38.04
C PRO A 68 -8.90 -14.87 38.61
N GLY A 69 -7.71 -15.21 38.11
CA GLY A 69 -6.88 -16.32 38.60
C GLY A 69 -5.90 -15.89 39.72
N PRO A 70 -5.59 -16.76 40.70
CA PRO A 70 -4.86 -16.42 41.92
C PRO A 70 -3.33 -16.40 41.76
N ALA A 71 -2.69 -15.71 42.70
CA ALA A 71 -1.24 -15.58 42.84
C ALA A 71 -0.54 -16.81 43.47
N SER A 72 0.72 -17.00 43.05
CA SER A 72 1.84 -17.67 43.75
C SER A 72 1.81 -19.19 43.99
N SER A 73 2.67 -19.97 43.31
CA SER A 73 4.07 -20.21 43.71
C SER A 73 4.70 -21.45 43.04
N ARG A 74 6.00 -21.30 42.69
CA ARG A 74 7.08 -22.31 42.54
C ARG A 74 7.02 -23.38 41.43
N GLY A 75 8.03 -23.31 40.54
CA GLY A 75 8.50 -24.48 39.77
C GLY A 75 9.26 -24.15 38.47
N ARG A 76 10.55 -23.84 38.59
CA ARG A 76 11.69 -23.97 37.64
C ARG A 76 11.39 -24.85 36.38
N GLU A 77 11.73 -24.52 35.13
CA GLU A 77 12.96 -23.97 34.52
C GLU A 77 12.61 -23.50 33.09
N HIS A 78 13.08 -22.32 32.64
CA HIS A 78 12.86 -21.79 31.29
C HIS A 78 14.18 -21.74 30.52
N SER A 79 14.29 -22.48 29.42
CA SER A 79 15.26 -22.23 28.34
C SER A 79 14.56 -21.53 27.19
N GLY A 80 14.49 -20.20 27.26
CA GLY A 80 13.94 -19.35 26.21
C GLY A 80 14.89 -18.21 25.89
N GLY A 81 15.62 -18.33 24.78
CA GLY A 81 16.42 -17.24 24.23
C GLY A 81 15.54 -16.07 23.83
N ARG A 82 15.50 -15.02 24.65
CA ARG A 82 15.06 -13.69 24.26
C ARG A 82 16.20 -12.71 24.52
N MET A 83 16.63 -12.00 23.48
CA MET A 83 17.54 -10.87 23.62
C MET A 83 16.91 -9.84 24.57
N ARG A 84 17.51 -9.64 25.75
CA ARG A 84 17.15 -8.52 26.64
C ARG A 84 17.82 -7.25 26.11
N ARG A 85 17.07 -6.15 26.05
CA ARG A 85 17.65 -4.81 25.90
C ARG A 85 18.53 -4.54 27.11
N ALA A 86 19.79 -4.17 26.84
CA ALA A 86 20.78 -3.79 27.83
C ALA A 86 20.90 -2.25 27.85
N PRO A 87 20.10 -1.53 28.67
CA PRO A 87 20.20 -0.08 28.81
C PRO A 87 21.61 0.39 29.24
N GLU A 88 22.40 -0.49 29.84
CA GLU A 88 23.79 -0.25 30.23
C GLU A 88 24.68 0.06 29.02
N ILE A 89 24.41 -0.53 27.84
CA ILE A 89 25.15 -0.25 26.60
C ILE A 89 24.85 1.17 26.12
N VAL A 90 23.59 1.62 26.24
CA VAL A 90 23.16 2.96 25.85
C VAL A 90 23.76 4.01 26.80
N GLU A 91 23.77 3.74 28.10
CA GLU A 91 24.40 4.60 29.10
C GLU A 91 25.92 4.68 28.91
N PHE A 92 26.58 3.56 28.63
CA PHE A 92 28.01 3.53 28.35
C PHE A 92 28.37 4.30 27.07
N TYR A 93 27.59 4.14 26.00
CA TYR A 93 27.77 4.91 24.76
C TYR A 93 27.58 6.42 24.99
N GLN A 94 26.55 6.82 25.73
CA GLN A 94 26.34 8.22 26.09
C GLN A 94 27.47 8.77 26.99
N ALA A 95 27.98 7.97 27.93
CA ALA A 95 29.12 8.35 28.76
C ALA A 95 30.41 8.52 27.93
N LEU A 96 30.62 7.65 26.93
CA LEU A 96 31.74 7.74 26.01
C LEU A 96 31.66 9.03 25.15
N MET A 97 30.47 9.34 24.63
CA MET A 97 30.23 10.56 23.84
C MET A 97 30.38 11.84 24.69
N ARG A 98 29.88 11.86 25.92
CA ARG A 98 30.08 13.00 26.86
C ARG A 98 31.56 13.19 27.23
N ARG A 99 32.36 12.12 27.29
CA ARG A 99 33.81 12.22 27.55
C ARG A 99 34.59 12.75 26.34
N GLY A 100 34.12 12.49 25.12
CA GLY A 100 34.68 13.06 23.88
C GLY A 100 34.48 14.57 23.77
N GLU A 101 33.40 15.11 24.33
CA GLU A 101 33.11 16.55 24.38
C GLU A 101 33.85 17.26 25.53
N ALA A 102 34.01 16.60 26.68
CA ALA A 102 34.76 17.14 27.82
C ALA A 102 36.29 17.20 27.59
N SER A 103 36.84 16.37 26.70
CA SER A 103 38.29 16.34 26.40
C SER A 103 38.76 17.50 25.50
N LYS A 104 37.88 18.33 24.94
CA LYS A 104 38.25 19.57 24.23
C LYS A 104 38.40 20.78 25.16
N GLN A 105 38.24 20.60 26.47
CA GLN A 105 38.28 21.69 27.45
C GLN A 105 39.38 21.53 28.52
N THR A 106 40.52 20.89 28.24
CA THR A 106 41.69 21.01 29.14
C THR A 106 42.99 20.99 28.36
N GLY A 107 43.37 22.15 27.81
CA GLY A 107 44.68 22.39 27.21
C GLY A 107 45.28 23.69 27.73
N SER A 108 46.16 23.54 28.73
CA SER A 108 47.22 24.46 29.16
C SER A 108 46.87 25.83 29.78
N ARG A 109 47.26 25.98 31.06
CA ARG A 109 47.45 27.29 31.73
C ARG A 109 48.80 27.87 31.31
N GLY A 110 48.83 29.13 30.91
CA GLY A 110 50.00 29.99 31.14
C GLY A 110 50.25 31.09 30.11
N SER A 111 49.69 32.27 30.38
CA SER A 111 50.25 33.63 30.18
C SER A 111 49.37 34.59 29.36
N ARG A 112 49.42 35.87 29.78
CA ARG A 112 48.35 36.88 29.85
C ARG A 112 48.39 37.87 28.69
N ALA A 113 47.26 38.09 27.99
CA ALA A 113 46.88 39.31 27.25
C ALA A 113 45.42 39.19 26.71
N PRO A 114 44.72 40.30 26.40
CA PRO A 114 43.27 40.44 26.58
C PRO A 114 42.46 40.13 25.31
N ALA A 115 41.18 39.78 25.48
CA ALA A 115 40.05 40.32 24.72
C ALA A 115 38.81 39.47 24.94
N GLY A 116 37.69 40.14 25.27
CA GLY A 116 36.37 39.55 25.23
C GLY A 116 35.97 39.13 23.82
N GLY A 117 35.09 38.14 23.75
CA GLY A 117 34.51 37.62 22.53
C GLY A 117 34.78 36.13 22.38
N SER A 118 33.78 35.38 21.90
CA SER A 118 33.86 33.98 21.41
C SER A 118 33.03 32.91 22.12
N LYS A 119 31.82 33.26 22.58
CA LYS A 119 30.66 32.36 22.40
C LYS A 119 29.68 32.93 21.37
N ALA A 120 29.41 34.24 21.43
CA ALA A 120 28.69 34.98 20.38
C ALA A 120 29.36 34.79 19.01
N ALA A 121 30.66 35.11 18.87
CA ALA A 121 31.36 34.96 17.59
C ALA A 121 31.37 33.55 16.99
N ARG A 122 31.29 32.47 17.79
CA ARG A 122 31.16 31.08 17.28
C ARG A 122 29.71 30.74 16.90
N SER A 123 28.73 31.26 17.65
CA SER A 123 27.30 31.16 17.31
C SER A 123 26.97 32.01 16.08
N ASP A 124 27.63 33.16 15.92
CA ASP A 124 27.54 34.05 14.76
C ASP A 124 28.21 33.40 13.56
N LEU A 125 29.38 32.77 13.72
CA LEU A 125 30.00 31.98 12.65
C LEU A 125 29.13 30.79 12.24
N ILE A 126 28.55 30.05 13.18
CA ILE A 126 27.66 28.93 12.87
C ILE A 126 26.35 29.43 12.26
N GLY A 127 25.80 30.55 12.74
CA GLY A 127 24.63 31.21 12.17
C GLY A 127 24.88 31.74 10.76
N GLU A 128 26.04 32.34 10.50
CA GLU A 128 26.49 32.79 9.19
C GLU A 128 26.78 31.60 8.25
N ILE A 129 27.44 30.54 8.70
CA ILE A 129 27.67 29.33 7.91
C ILE A 129 26.34 28.65 7.57
N THR A 130 25.39 28.61 8.50
CA THR A 130 24.07 28.02 8.28
C THR A 130 23.27 28.88 7.31
N LYS A 131 23.26 30.21 7.46
CA LYS A 131 22.57 31.17 6.60
C LYS A 131 23.17 31.29 5.20
N ASN A 132 24.48 31.07 5.07
CA ASN A 132 25.22 31.08 3.80
C ASN A 132 25.48 29.66 3.25
N SER A 133 24.77 28.65 3.76
CA SER A 133 24.85 27.30 3.21
C SER A 133 24.51 27.35 1.72
N PRO A 134 25.30 26.71 0.83
CA PRO A 134 25.03 26.69 -0.60
C PRO A 134 23.58 26.28 -0.93
N HIS A 135 23.01 25.38 -0.12
CA HIS A 135 21.62 24.96 -0.22
C HIS A 135 20.63 26.11 0.01
N LEU A 136 20.73 26.82 1.13
CA LEU A 136 19.80 27.92 1.45
C LEU A 136 19.96 29.09 0.48
N VAL A 137 21.18 29.34 0.00
CA VAL A 137 21.43 30.36 -1.04
C VAL A 137 20.78 29.95 -2.35
N ALA A 138 20.84 28.68 -2.74
CA ALA A 138 20.17 28.17 -3.94
C ALA A 138 18.64 28.21 -3.82
N VAL A 139 18.09 27.85 -2.65
CA VAL A 139 16.65 27.99 -2.35
C VAL A 139 16.22 29.44 -2.47
N GLN A 140 16.96 30.37 -1.87
CA GLN A 140 16.62 31.80 -1.95
C GLN A 140 16.72 32.30 -3.40
N ALA A 141 17.71 31.84 -4.17
CA ALA A 141 17.82 32.19 -5.59
C ALA A 141 16.62 31.70 -6.39
N ASP A 142 16.09 30.50 -6.14
CA ASP A 142 14.87 30.00 -6.77
C ASP A 142 13.63 30.79 -6.32
N VAL A 143 13.52 31.13 -5.04
CA VAL A 143 12.44 32.00 -4.52
C VAL A 143 12.44 33.35 -5.23
N ASP A 144 13.61 33.94 -5.45
CA ASP A 144 13.74 35.25 -6.09
C ASP A 144 13.50 35.20 -7.62
N THR A 145 13.91 34.12 -8.28
CA THR A 145 13.90 34.02 -9.76
C THR A 145 12.70 33.29 -10.35
N GLN A 146 12.11 32.34 -9.62
CA GLN A 146 11.05 31.45 -10.12
C GLN A 146 9.66 31.81 -9.58
N GLY A 147 9.47 33.00 -9.03
CA GLY A 147 8.19 33.38 -8.45
C GLY A 147 7.01 33.33 -9.42
N ASP A 148 7.19 33.77 -10.67
CA ASP A 148 6.14 33.70 -11.70
C ASP A 148 5.84 32.27 -12.14
N PHE A 149 6.87 31.42 -12.18
CA PHE A 149 6.72 29.99 -12.46
C PHE A 149 5.86 29.32 -11.39
N VAL A 150 6.20 29.51 -10.11
CA VAL A 150 5.46 28.93 -8.98
C VAL A 150 4.03 29.48 -8.90
N ARG A 151 3.84 30.79 -9.11
CA ARG A 151 2.49 31.39 -9.14
C ARG A 151 1.61 30.81 -10.24
N LYS A 152 2.16 30.55 -11.43
CA LYS A 152 1.43 29.88 -12.52
C LYS A 152 1.05 28.46 -12.15
N LEU A 153 1.98 27.66 -11.61
CA LEU A 153 1.67 26.31 -11.14
C LEU A 153 0.62 26.31 -10.03
N ALA A 154 0.70 27.25 -9.09
CA ALA A 154 -0.28 27.38 -8.01
C ALA A 154 -1.68 27.67 -8.55
N ALA A 155 -1.80 28.54 -9.55
CA ALA A 155 -3.08 28.80 -10.24
C ALA A 155 -3.60 27.54 -10.93
N GLU A 156 -2.75 26.84 -11.68
CA GLU A 156 -3.12 25.57 -12.35
C GLU A 156 -3.62 24.51 -11.35
N VAL A 157 -2.96 24.37 -10.19
CA VAL A 157 -3.41 23.43 -9.15
C VAL A 157 -4.77 23.82 -8.61
N ARG A 158 -5.03 25.11 -8.33
CA ARG A 158 -6.32 25.59 -7.81
C ARG A 158 -7.45 25.40 -8.83
N ASP A 159 -7.19 25.75 -10.08
CA ASP A 159 -8.20 25.76 -11.15
C ASP A 159 -8.44 24.37 -11.76
N ALA A 160 -7.58 23.39 -11.45
CA ALA A 160 -7.69 22.06 -12.00
C ALA A 160 -8.99 21.36 -11.59
N THR A 161 -9.76 20.90 -12.56
CA THR A 161 -10.92 20.01 -12.39
C THR A 161 -10.72 18.72 -13.18
N PHE A 162 -11.17 17.60 -12.63
CA PHE A 162 -10.88 16.26 -13.18
C PHE A 162 -12.17 15.49 -13.42
N GLY A 163 -12.26 14.81 -14.57
CA GLY A 163 -13.41 13.95 -14.89
C GLY A 163 -13.23 12.52 -14.37
N ASN A 164 -11.98 12.06 -14.24
CA ASN A 164 -11.59 10.74 -13.78
C ASN A 164 -10.25 10.81 -13.01
N VAL A 165 -9.85 9.70 -12.40
CA VAL A 165 -8.62 9.64 -11.59
C VAL A 165 -7.36 9.52 -12.44
N GLU A 166 -7.47 9.00 -13.66
CA GLU A 166 -6.37 8.91 -14.61
C GLU A 166 -5.87 10.30 -15.01
N ASP A 167 -6.78 11.25 -15.19
CA ASP A 167 -6.46 12.67 -15.41
C ASP A 167 -5.73 13.26 -14.19
N VAL A 168 -6.10 12.87 -12.95
CA VAL A 168 -5.41 13.27 -11.72
C VAL A 168 -3.99 12.73 -11.71
N VAL A 169 -3.80 11.45 -12.04
CA VAL A 169 -2.47 10.82 -12.11
C VAL A 169 -1.60 11.53 -13.14
N ALA A 170 -2.13 11.79 -14.34
CA ALA A 170 -1.39 12.48 -15.40
C ALA A 170 -1.00 13.90 -14.99
N PHE A 171 -1.91 14.62 -14.32
CA PHE A 171 -1.65 15.96 -13.81
C PHE A 171 -0.59 15.97 -12.70
N VAL A 172 -0.67 15.05 -11.74
CA VAL A 172 0.34 14.92 -10.67
C VAL A 172 1.70 14.60 -11.25
N ALA A 173 1.79 13.69 -12.22
CA ALA A 173 3.05 13.36 -12.88
C ALA A 173 3.67 14.58 -13.60
N TRP A 174 2.86 15.36 -14.31
CA TRP A 174 3.29 16.62 -14.92
C TRP A 174 3.73 17.65 -13.86
N LEU A 175 2.96 17.79 -12.78
CA LEU A 175 3.24 18.76 -11.72
C LEU A 175 4.57 18.44 -11.03
N ASP A 176 4.79 17.17 -10.69
CA ASP A 176 6.03 16.72 -10.06
C ASP A 176 7.22 16.84 -11.02
N GLU A 177 7.04 16.63 -12.33
CA GLU A 177 8.08 16.91 -13.33
C GLU A 177 8.43 18.41 -13.37
N GLU A 178 7.45 19.30 -13.38
CA GLU A 178 7.71 20.74 -13.39
C GLU A 178 8.35 21.21 -12.07
N LEU A 179 7.88 20.71 -10.92
CA LEU A 179 8.44 21.06 -9.61
C LEU A 179 9.84 20.47 -9.37
N SER A 180 10.21 19.37 -10.06
CA SER A 180 11.56 18.80 -10.03
C SER A 180 12.65 19.77 -10.56
N PHE A 181 12.23 20.86 -11.21
CA PHE A 181 13.12 21.94 -11.61
C PHE A 181 13.63 22.79 -10.44
N LEU A 182 12.93 22.82 -9.31
CA LEU A 182 13.35 23.57 -8.13
C LEU A 182 14.43 22.80 -7.36
N VAL A 183 15.34 23.52 -6.71
CA VAL A 183 16.41 22.91 -5.90
C VAL A 183 15.85 22.15 -4.69
N ASP A 184 14.84 22.73 -4.04
CA ASP A 184 14.11 22.13 -2.92
C ASP A 184 12.66 22.58 -3.01
N GLU A 185 11.80 21.72 -3.55
CA GLU A 185 10.37 22.02 -3.73
C GLU A 185 9.75 22.55 -2.43
N GLN A 186 9.94 21.82 -1.32
CA GLN A 186 9.26 22.13 -0.06
C GLN A 186 9.75 23.45 0.53
N ALA A 187 11.06 23.71 0.49
CA ALA A 187 11.62 24.95 0.99
C ALA A 187 11.20 26.15 0.14
N VAL A 188 11.25 26.03 -1.19
CA VAL A 188 10.90 27.11 -2.12
C VAL A 188 9.40 27.41 -2.06
N LEU A 189 8.53 26.40 -2.14
CA LEU A 189 7.08 26.59 -2.17
C LEU A 189 6.52 27.26 -0.90
N LYS A 190 7.21 27.12 0.23
CA LYS A 190 6.84 27.74 1.51
C LYS A 190 6.86 29.28 1.50
N HIS A 191 7.56 29.88 0.54
CA HIS A 191 7.62 31.33 0.34
C HIS A 191 6.51 31.87 -0.55
N PHE A 192 5.65 31.01 -1.09
CA PHE A 192 4.56 31.36 -1.99
C PHE A 192 3.21 30.93 -1.40
N ASP A 193 2.13 31.49 -1.94
CA ASP A 193 0.76 31.07 -1.64
C ASP A 193 0.43 29.73 -2.33
N TRP A 194 1.19 28.68 -1.99
CA TRP A 194 1.04 27.36 -2.59
C TRP A 194 -0.21 26.65 -2.06
N PRO A 195 -1.09 26.09 -2.91
CA PRO A 195 -2.27 25.34 -2.47
C PRO A 195 -1.91 23.95 -1.93
N GLU A 196 -1.14 23.90 -0.84
CA GLU A 196 -0.54 22.70 -0.23
C GLU A 196 -1.58 21.61 0.02
N LYS A 197 -2.68 21.93 0.73
CA LYS A 197 -3.76 20.97 1.01
C LYS A 197 -4.27 20.28 -0.26
N ARG A 198 -4.45 21.03 -1.35
CA ARG A 198 -4.97 20.51 -2.62
C ARG A 198 -3.92 19.65 -3.32
N ALA A 199 -2.70 20.16 -3.46
CA ALA A 199 -1.60 19.45 -4.10
C ALA A 199 -1.31 18.10 -3.42
N ASP A 200 -1.26 18.09 -2.09
CA ASP A 200 -1.02 16.86 -1.32
C ASP A 200 -2.18 15.86 -1.45
N THR A 201 -3.42 16.36 -1.48
CA THR A 201 -4.58 15.47 -1.68
C THR A 201 -4.59 14.86 -3.09
N LEU A 202 -4.19 15.63 -4.12
CA LEU A 202 -4.04 15.11 -5.49
C LEU A 202 -2.96 14.02 -5.55
N ARG A 203 -1.80 14.27 -4.94
CA ARG A 203 -0.70 13.29 -4.85
C ARG A 203 -1.11 12.03 -4.09
N ASP A 204 -1.79 12.18 -2.95
CA ASP A 204 -2.33 11.07 -2.16
C ASP A 204 -3.30 10.22 -2.98
N ALA A 205 -4.25 10.85 -3.68
CA ALA A 205 -5.22 10.16 -4.53
C ALA A 205 -4.54 9.41 -5.69
N ALA A 206 -3.62 10.07 -6.40
CA ALA A 206 -2.86 9.46 -7.49
C ALA A 206 -2.04 8.26 -7.01
N ALA A 207 -1.33 8.40 -5.88
CA ALA A 207 -0.51 7.34 -5.30
C ALA A 207 -1.35 6.13 -4.86
N LYS A 208 -2.50 6.36 -4.20
CA LYS A 208 -3.39 5.26 -3.79
C LYS A 208 -3.98 4.52 -4.98
N TYR A 209 -4.44 5.25 -5.99
CA TYR A 209 -4.98 4.63 -7.22
C TYR A 209 -3.92 3.79 -7.95
N GLN A 210 -2.72 4.36 -8.16
CA GLN A 210 -1.60 3.63 -8.75
C GLN A 210 -1.19 2.42 -7.91
N GLY A 211 -1.21 2.53 -6.58
CA GLY A 211 -0.94 1.42 -5.67
C GLY A 211 -1.92 0.25 -5.85
N LEU A 212 -3.22 0.53 -6.02
CA LEU A 212 -4.22 -0.49 -6.31
C LEU A 212 -4.03 -1.12 -7.69
N LEU A 213 -3.74 -0.33 -8.73
CA LEU A 213 -3.45 -0.86 -10.07
C LEU A 213 -2.19 -1.74 -10.07
N GLN A 214 -1.16 -1.33 -9.35
CA GLN A 214 0.08 -2.12 -9.23
C GLN A 214 -0.17 -3.43 -8.49
N LEU A 215 -1.05 -3.42 -7.48
CA LEU A 215 -1.45 -4.62 -6.76
C LEU A 215 -2.27 -5.56 -7.65
N GLU A 216 -3.25 -5.02 -8.38
CA GLU A 216 -4.05 -5.75 -9.37
C GLU A 216 -3.14 -6.41 -10.41
N LYS A 217 -2.22 -5.65 -11.00
CA LYS A 217 -1.25 -6.17 -11.96
C LYS A 217 -0.40 -7.30 -11.38
N GLN A 218 0.10 -7.15 -10.14
CA GLN A 218 0.92 -8.18 -9.48
C GLN A 218 0.18 -9.51 -9.33
N ILE A 219 -1.11 -9.48 -9.00
CA ILE A 219 -1.89 -10.70 -8.81
C ILE A 219 -2.42 -11.27 -10.13
N SER A 220 -2.87 -10.41 -11.05
CA SER A 220 -3.39 -10.82 -12.36
C SER A 220 -2.29 -11.39 -13.26
N SER A 221 -1.04 -10.94 -13.11
CA SER A 221 0.10 -11.48 -13.86
C SER A 221 0.72 -12.72 -13.21
N PHE A 222 0.17 -13.21 -12.09
CA PHE A 222 0.72 -14.41 -11.44
C PHE A 222 0.42 -15.65 -12.29
N VAL A 223 1.49 -16.40 -12.59
CA VAL A 223 1.43 -17.68 -13.27
C VAL A 223 2.13 -18.70 -12.40
N ASP A 224 1.44 -19.81 -12.11
CA ASP A 224 2.03 -20.93 -11.40
C ASP A 224 3.18 -21.55 -12.22
N ASP A 225 4.29 -21.84 -11.53
CA ASP A 225 5.45 -22.49 -12.12
C ASP A 225 5.46 -23.96 -11.73
N GLY A 226 5.11 -24.81 -12.70
CA GLY A 226 5.06 -26.26 -12.51
C GLY A 226 6.40 -26.90 -12.16
N ALA A 227 7.54 -26.23 -12.42
CA ALA A 227 8.85 -26.73 -12.06
C ALA A 227 9.18 -26.54 -10.56
N LEU A 228 8.47 -25.66 -9.86
CA LEU A 228 8.71 -25.42 -8.44
C LEU A 228 8.18 -26.57 -7.59
N HIS A 229 8.93 -26.89 -6.53
CA HIS A 229 8.44 -27.75 -5.47
C HIS A 229 7.13 -27.19 -4.91
N ARG A 230 6.15 -28.07 -4.71
CA ARG A 230 4.80 -27.76 -4.22
C ARG A 230 4.77 -26.72 -3.11
N ASP A 231 5.50 -26.96 -2.02
CA ASP A 231 5.43 -26.08 -0.84
C ASP A 231 5.90 -24.65 -1.16
N MET A 232 6.83 -24.50 -2.09
CA MET A 232 7.30 -23.19 -2.56
C MET A 232 6.24 -22.52 -3.44
N ALA A 233 5.62 -23.26 -4.36
CA ALA A 233 4.56 -22.74 -5.23
C ALA A 233 3.35 -22.28 -4.41
N LEU A 234 2.83 -23.15 -3.53
CA LEU A 234 1.71 -22.84 -2.64
C LEU A 234 2.07 -21.70 -1.67
N GLY A 235 3.28 -21.67 -1.14
CA GLY A 235 3.77 -20.59 -0.28
C GLY A 235 3.81 -19.23 -0.97
N LYS A 236 4.24 -19.18 -2.25
CA LYS A 236 4.24 -17.95 -3.07
C LYS A 236 2.81 -17.44 -3.32
N MET A 237 1.90 -18.31 -3.72
CA MET A 237 0.48 -17.94 -3.93
C MET A 237 -0.16 -17.42 -2.64
N PHE A 238 0.08 -18.10 -1.51
CA PHE A 238 -0.43 -17.70 -0.21
C PHE A 238 0.10 -16.32 0.20
N SER A 239 1.41 -16.11 0.08
CA SER A 239 2.05 -14.84 0.45
C SER A 239 1.56 -13.67 -0.41
N LEU A 240 1.37 -13.91 -1.71
CA LEU A 240 0.81 -12.92 -2.64
C LEU A 240 -0.62 -12.55 -2.26
N PHE A 241 -1.46 -13.54 -1.96
CA PHE A 241 -2.82 -13.31 -1.49
C PHE A 241 -2.84 -12.55 -0.17
N GLU A 242 -2.06 -12.95 0.84
CA GLU A 242 -2.05 -12.28 2.14
C GLU A 242 -1.62 -10.81 2.05
N LYS A 243 -0.60 -10.51 1.23
CA LYS A 243 -0.17 -9.14 0.97
C LYS A 243 -1.28 -8.32 0.32
N THR A 244 -1.97 -8.92 -0.64
CA THR A 244 -3.09 -8.30 -1.37
C THR A 244 -4.26 -8.02 -0.45
N GLU A 245 -4.71 -9.03 0.29
CA GLU A 245 -5.81 -8.95 1.26
C GLU A 245 -5.56 -7.85 2.29
N LYS A 246 -4.38 -7.83 2.93
CA LYS A 246 -4.02 -6.80 3.92
C LYS A 246 -4.02 -5.39 3.34
N SER A 247 -3.55 -5.23 2.11
CA SER A 247 -3.46 -3.92 1.45
C SER A 247 -4.85 -3.40 1.08
N VAL A 248 -5.71 -4.26 0.55
CA VAL A 248 -7.10 -3.92 0.22
C VAL A 248 -7.91 -3.60 1.47
N TYR A 249 -7.80 -4.39 2.54
CA TYR A 249 -8.51 -4.09 3.79
C TYR A 249 -8.07 -2.76 4.41
N ARG A 250 -6.77 -2.44 4.40
CA ARG A 250 -6.30 -1.12 4.87
C ARG A 250 -6.92 0.01 4.05
N PHE A 251 -6.89 -0.12 2.73
CA PHE A 251 -7.51 0.87 1.84
C PHE A 251 -9.01 1.04 2.12
N MET A 252 -9.76 -0.06 2.25
CA MET A 252 -11.19 -0.02 2.55
C MET A 252 -11.47 0.60 3.93
N GLN A 253 -10.63 0.32 4.93
CA GLN A 253 -10.77 0.93 6.26
C GLN A 253 -10.61 2.46 6.21
N GLU A 254 -9.65 2.98 5.44
CA GLU A 254 -9.48 4.42 5.25
C GLU A 254 -10.63 5.02 4.42
N ARG A 255 -11.10 4.29 3.39
CA ARG A 255 -12.23 4.69 2.55
C ARG A 255 -13.54 4.80 3.34
N ASP A 256 -13.78 3.84 4.23
CA ASP A 256 -15.03 3.67 4.97
C ASP A 256 -14.92 4.16 6.44
N ALA A 257 -13.87 4.93 6.76
CA ALA A 257 -13.69 5.50 8.09
C ALA A 257 -14.89 6.36 8.48
N ALA A 258 -15.39 6.18 9.70
CA ALA A 258 -16.59 6.88 10.18
C ALA A 258 -16.35 8.38 10.44
N ASP A 259 -15.14 8.74 10.86
CA ASP A 259 -14.74 10.12 11.06
C ASP A 259 -14.46 10.80 9.71
N ALA A 260 -15.18 11.89 9.43
CA ALA A 260 -15.09 12.59 8.16
C ALA A 260 -13.68 13.11 7.85
N LYS A 261 -12.88 13.42 8.89
CA LYS A 261 -11.51 13.91 8.72
C LYS A 261 -10.55 12.81 8.26
N SER A 262 -10.78 11.56 8.64
CA SER A 262 -10.00 10.40 8.20
C SER A 262 -10.57 9.70 6.96
N ASN A 263 -11.86 9.88 6.68
CA ASN A 263 -12.55 9.30 5.54
C ASN A 263 -11.98 9.81 4.19
N LEU A 264 -11.44 8.91 3.37
CA LEU A 264 -10.86 9.27 2.06
C LEU A 264 -11.87 9.93 1.12
N VAL A 265 -13.10 9.40 1.07
CA VAL A 265 -14.14 9.90 0.16
C VAL A 265 -14.48 11.34 0.49
N SER A 266 -14.63 11.68 1.78
CA SER A 266 -14.88 13.05 2.23
C SER A 266 -13.70 13.98 1.90
N ARG A 267 -12.46 13.60 2.25
CA ARG A 267 -11.27 14.40 1.97
C ARG A 267 -11.09 14.71 0.47
N TYR A 268 -11.37 13.74 -0.38
CA TYR A 268 -11.22 13.89 -1.83
C TYR A 268 -12.35 14.73 -2.43
N LYS A 269 -13.59 14.57 -1.96
CA LYS A 269 -14.71 15.42 -2.35
C LYS A 269 -14.51 16.89 -1.96
N GLU A 270 -13.93 17.16 -0.79
CA GLU A 270 -13.57 18.53 -0.37
C GLU A 270 -12.58 19.22 -1.32
N GLN A 271 -11.86 18.46 -2.14
CA GLN A 271 -10.90 18.95 -3.12
C GLN A 271 -11.35 18.69 -4.56
N ASP A 272 -12.64 18.41 -4.80
CA ASP A 272 -13.18 18.13 -6.14
C ASP A 272 -12.43 17.01 -6.90
N ILE A 273 -11.92 16.03 -6.17
CA ILE A 273 -11.23 14.87 -6.75
C ILE A 273 -12.26 13.77 -7.02
N PRO A 274 -12.31 13.19 -8.23
CA PRO A 274 -13.20 12.09 -8.55
C PRO A 274 -13.00 10.90 -7.61
N VAL A 275 -14.09 10.40 -7.04
CA VAL A 275 -14.08 9.28 -6.07
C VAL A 275 -14.66 7.98 -6.63
N GLY A 276 -15.22 7.99 -7.84
CA GLY A 276 -15.92 6.84 -8.42
C GLY A 276 -15.04 5.57 -8.55
N TRP A 277 -13.74 5.74 -8.74
CA TRP A 277 -12.77 4.65 -8.82
C TRP A 277 -12.61 3.85 -7.50
N MET A 278 -12.99 4.45 -6.36
CA MET A 278 -12.95 3.82 -5.03
C MET A 278 -14.15 2.90 -4.76
N SER A 279 -15.12 2.86 -5.66
CA SER A 279 -16.29 1.97 -5.56
C SER A 279 -15.88 0.50 -5.52
N ASP A 280 -16.69 -0.33 -4.87
CA ASP A 280 -16.49 -1.78 -4.85
C ASP A 280 -16.54 -2.42 -6.24
N ALA A 281 -17.22 -1.80 -7.20
CA ALA A 281 -17.25 -2.22 -8.60
C ALA A 281 -16.02 -1.77 -9.43
N GLY A 282 -15.11 -1.00 -8.82
CA GLY A 282 -13.92 -0.45 -9.48
C GLY A 282 -12.72 -1.42 -9.47
N VAL A 283 -11.53 -0.89 -9.20
CA VAL A 283 -10.28 -1.68 -9.16
C VAL A 283 -10.33 -2.78 -8.09
N ILE A 284 -11.06 -2.55 -6.99
CA ILE A 284 -11.24 -3.55 -5.93
C ILE A 284 -11.89 -4.83 -6.46
N ALA A 285 -12.94 -4.73 -7.29
CA ALA A 285 -13.57 -5.91 -7.91
C ALA A 285 -12.57 -6.69 -8.78
N LYS A 286 -11.73 -5.99 -9.55
CA LYS A 286 -10.69 -6.62 -10.39
C LYS A 286 -9.66 -7.37 -9.54
N ILE A 287 -9.19 -6.74 -8.45
CA ILE A 287 -8.26 -7.38 -7.50
C ILE A 287 -8.90 -8.64 -6.88
N LYS A 288 -10.16 -8.53 -6.43
CA LYS A 288 -10.90 -9.67 -5.86
C LYS A 288 -11.05 -10.81 -6.86
N LEU A 289 -11.39 -10.51 -8.11
CA LEU A 289 -11.47 -11.49 -9.18
C LEU A 289 -10.12 -12.17 -9.45
N ALA A 290 -9.03 -11.40 -9.46
CA ALA A 290 -7.69 -11.95 -9.60
C ALA A 290 -7.28 -12.85 -8.41
N CYS A 291 -7.69 -12.51 -7.17
CA CYS A 291 -7.55 -13.41 -6.02
C CYS A 291 -8.31 -14.73 -6.23
N VAL A 292 -9.52 -14.69 -6.78
CA VAL A 292 -10.32 -15.89 -7.07
C VAL A 292 -9.63 -16.78 -8.12
N ASN A 293 -9.01 -16.17 -9.13
CA ASN A 293 -8.20 -16.90 -10.10
C ASN A 293 -6.92 -17.49 -9.48
N LEU A 294 -6.29 -16.77 -8.55
CA LEU A 294 -5.16 -17.29 -7.77
C LEU A 294 -5.57 -18.50 -6.91
N ALA A 295 -6.75 -18.44 -6.29
CA ALA A 295 -7.33 -19.58 -5.55
C ALA A 295 -7.58 -20.80 -6.46
N LYS A 296 -8.06 -20.58 -7.68
CA LYS A 296 -8.20 -21.65 -8.68
C LYS A 296 -6.86 -22.32 -8.94
N GLN A 297 -5.83 -21.56 -9.28
CA GLN A 297 -4.48 -22.09 -9.53
C GLN A 297 -3.95 -22.86 -8.32
N TYR A 298 -4.14 -22.34 -7.11
CA TYR A 298 -3.76 -23.01 -5.87
C TYR A 298 -4.45 -24.36 -5.70
N MET A 299 -5.77 -24.41 -5.87
CA MET A 299 -6.53 -25.65 -5.74
C MET A 299 -6.15 -26.66 -6.83
N MET A 300 -5.94 -26.22 -8.08
CA MET A 300 -5.45 -27.10 -9.15
C MET A 300 -4.09 -27.71 -8.81
N ARG A 301 -3.17 -26.90 -8.27
CA ARG A 301 -1.85 -27.38 -7.83
C ARG A 301 -1.99 -28.41 -6.71
N VAL A 302 -2.86 -28.17 -5.73
CA VAL A 302 -3.16 -29.13 -4.66
C VAL A 302 -3.74 -30.45 -5.22
N VAL A 303 -4.71 -30.37 -6.14
CA VAL A 303 -5.31 -31.56 -6.76
C VAL A 303 -4.26 -32.37 -7.52
N SER A 304 -3.43 -31.72 -8.34
CA SER A 304 -2.37 -32.37 -9.10
C SER A 304 -1.35 -33.08 -8.20
N GLU A 305 -1.05 -32.52 -7.03
CA GLU A 305 -0.13 -33.13 -6.08
C GLU A 305 -0.77 -34.33 -5.37
N ILE A 306 -2.06 -34.25 -5.04
CA ILE A 306 -2.82 -35.40 -4.51
C ILE A 306 -2.88 -36.52 -5.56
N ASP A 307 -3.11 -36.18 -6.84
CA ASP A 307 -3.05 -37.14 -7.96
C ASP A 307 -1.68 -37.81 -8.06
N GLY A 308 -0.60 -37.03 -7.98
CA GLY A 308 0.76 -37.56 -8.01
C GLY A 308 1.05 -38.54 -6.87
N LEU A 309 0.49 -38.32 -5.67
CA LEU A 309 0.61 -39.24 -4.54
C LEU A 309 -0.15 -40.56 -4.76
N LEU A 310 -1.28 -40.51 -5.47
CA LEU A 310 -2.12 -41.67 -5.78
C LEU A 310 -1.61 -42.46 -6.99
N GLY A 311 -0.98 -41.80 -7.97
CA GLY A 311 -0.55 -42.35 -9.25
C GLY A 311 0.78 -43.11 -9.25
N GLY A 312 1.23 -43.64 -8.11
CA GLY A 312 2.44 -44.48 -8.05
C GLY A 312 2.31 -45.69 -8.99
N ARG A 313 3.36 -46.00 -9.77
CA ARG A 313 3.36 -47.14 -10.70
C ARG A 313 2.90 -48.40 -9.95
N ASN A 314 2.02 -49.20 -10.54
CA ASN A 314 1.40 -50.39 -9.94
C ASN A 314 2.39 -51.33 -9.19
N ASP A 315 3.67 -51.35 -9.62
CA ASP A 315 4.75 -52.13 -9.00
C ASP A 315 5.33 -51.53 -7.70
N GLU A 316 5.34 -50.20 -7.57
CA GLU A 316 5.80 -49.48 -6.38
C GLU A 316 4.74 -49.56 -5.28
N GLN A 317 3.47 -49.52 -5.66
CA GLN A 317 2.33 -49.71 -4.76
C GLN A 317 2.26 -51.14 -4.18
N ARG A 318 2.75 -52.14 -4.91
CA ARG A 318 2.87 -53.53 -4.43
C ARG A 318 4.00 -53.73 -3.42
N ARG A 319 5.02 -52.86 -3.43
CA ARG A 319 6.16 -52.87 -2.47
C ARG A 319 6.02 -51.83 -1.36
N GLU A 320 4.93 -51.07 -1.36
CA GLU A 320 4.69 -49.99 -0.42
C GLU A 320 4.43 -50.53 0.99
N THR A 321 5.27 -50.11 1.95
CA THR A 321 5.07 -50.50 3.35
C THR A 321 3.86 -49.77 3.94
N ALA A 322 3.21 -50.39 4.92
CA ALA A 322 2.06 -49.80 5.62
C ALA A 322 2.37 -48.40 6.21
N LEU A 323 3.63 -48.16 6.63
CA LEU A 323 4.09 -46.87 7.12
C LEU A 323 4.10 -45.82 6.00
N PHE A 324 4.65 -46.14 4.82
CA PHE A 324 4.71 -45.21 3.70
C PHE A 324 3.32 -44.86 3.16
N LYS A 325 2.42 -45.86 3.09
CA LYS A 325 1.00 -45.63 2.77
C LYS A 325 0.33 -44.67 3.76
N ARG A 326 0.56 -44.86 5.07
CA ARG A 326 0.02 -43.96 6.12
C ARG A 326 0.55 -42.54 5.98
N LEU A 327 1.83 -42.38 5.66
CA LEU A 327 2.45 -41.06 5.47
C LEU A 327 1.88 -40.34 4.23
N LYS A 328 1.65 -41.05 3.13
CA LYS A 328 0.99 -40.48 1.94
C LYS A 328 -0.43 -40.02 2.25
N GLU A 329 -1.21 -40.81 2.98
CA GLU A 329 -2.57 -40.42 3.37
C GLU A 329 -2.56 -39.17 4.26
N GLN A 330 -1.66 -39.12 5.26
CA GLN A 330 -1.48 -37.92 6.09
C GLN A 330 -1.08 -36.69 5.26
N ASN A 331 -0.15 -36.84 4.31
CA ASN A 331 0.27 -35.73 3.44
C ASN A 331 -0.89 -35.25 2.55
N ARG A 332 -1.69 -36.18 2.02
CA ARG A 332 -2.91 -35.88 1.26
C ARG A 332 -3.93 -35.13 2.11
N GLU A 333 -4.20 -35.57 3.33
CA GLU A 333 -5.12 -34.88 4.25
C GLU A 333 -4.64 -33.46 4.54
N VAL A 334 -3.34 -33.28 4.84
CA VAL A 334 -2.76 -31.96 5.08
C VAL A 334 -2.96 -31.04 3.87
N LEU A 335 -2.71 -31.55 2.66
CA LEU A 335 -2.90 -30.80 1.43
C LEU A 335 -4.35 -30.42 1.17
N LEU A 336 -5.29 -31.34 1.40
CA LEU A 336 -6.71 -31.06 1.27
C LEU A 336 -7.15 -29.96 2.24
N HIS A 337 -6.77 -30.07 3.51
CA HIS A 337 -7.10 -29.07 4.52
C HIS A 337 -6.51 -27.70 4.15
N GLN A 338 -5.27 -27.67 3.67
CA GLN A 338 -4.60 -26.46 3.23
C GLN A 338 -5.32 -25.82 2.03
N GLY A 339 -5.66 -26.60 1.00
CA GLY A 339 -6.41 -26.16 -0.17
C GLY A 339 -7.78 -25.59 0.19
N VAL A 340 -8.55 -26.31 1.01
CA VAL A 340 -9.89 -25.88 1.44
C VAL A 340 -9.82 -24.62 2.30
N ARG A 341 -8.88 -24.52 3.24
CA ARG A 341 -8.70 -23.32 4.06
C ARG A 341 -8.33 -22.09 3.22
N PHE A 342 -7.43 -22.26 2.26
CA PHE A 342 -7.07 -21.18 1.35
C PHE A 342 -8.26 -20.73 0.52
N ALA A 343 -8.96 -21.66 -0.13
CA ALA A 343 -10.16 -21.38 -0.91
C ALA A 343 -11.23 -20.66 -0.09
N PHE A 344 -11.50 -21.12 1.13
CA PHE A 344 -12.46 -20.48 2.03
C PHE A 344 -12.07 -19.04 2.36
N ARG A 345 -10.79 -18.78 2.68
CA ARG A 345 -10.31 -17.42 2.97
C ARG A 345 -10.48 -16.49 1.77
N VAL A 346 -10.11 -16.94 0.57
CA VAL A 346 -10.31 -16.16 -0.66
C VAL A 346 -11.80 -15.92 -0.93
N HIS A 347 -12.65 -16.93 -0.73
CA HIS A 347 -14.10 -16.79 -0.88
C HIS A 347 -14.68 -15.73 0.07
N GLN A 348 -14.27 -15.72 1.34
CA GLN A 348 -14.71 -14.70 2.31
C GLN A 348 -14.24 -13.29 1.90
N PHE A 349 -13.00 -13.17 1.42
CA PHE A 349 -12.45 -11.90 0.96
C PHE A 349 -13.14 -11.37 -0.31
N ALA A 350 -13.33 -12.23 -1.31
CA ALA A 350 -13.88 -11.85 -2.61
C ALA A 350 -15.41 -11.73 -2.61
N GLY A 351 -16.09 -12.43 -1.69
CA GLY A 351 -17.56 -12.51 -1.62
C GLY A 351 -18.18 -13.59 -2.52
N GLY A 352 -17.37 -14.53 -3.03
CA GLY A 352 -17.83 -15.61 -3.90
C GLY A 352 -16.75 -16.12 -4.85
N PHE A 353 -17.07 -17.16 -5.61
CA PHE A 353 -16.23 -17.72 -6.68
C PHE A 353 -16.89 -17.59 -8.05
N THR A 354 -16.06 -17.58 -9.09
CA THR A 354 -16.50 -17.78 -10.48
C THR A 354 -16.91 -19.24 -10.69
N ALA A 355 -17.65 -19.52 -11.77
CA ALA A 355 -18.04 -20.88 -12.13
C ALA A 355 -16.82 -21.82 -12.23
N GLU A 356 -15.77 -21.39 -12.92
CA GLU A 356 -14.55 -22.20 -13.08
C GLU A 356 -13.81 -22.47 -11.76
N SER A 357 -13.74 -21.47 -10.87
CA SER A 357 -13.12 -21.65 -9.54
C SER A 357 -13.96 -22.56 -8.66
N LEU A 358 -15.28 -22.52 -8.80
CA LEU A 358 -16.19 -23.42 -8.10
C LEU A 358 -16.05 -24.87 -8.60
N ASP A 359 -15.94 -25.09 -9.91
CA ASP A 359 -15.69 -26.42 -10.49
C ASP A 359 -14.39 -27.02 -9.95
N THR A 360 -13.35 -26.19 -9.86
CA THR A 360 -12.06 -26.59 -9.28
C THR A 360 -12.18 -26.95 -7.81
N TYR A 361 -12.98 -26.19 -7.05
CA TYR A 361 -13.26 -26.51 -5.64
C TYR A 361 -14.04 -27.82 -5.49
N VAL A 362 -14.98 -28.11 -6.39
CA VAL A 362 -15.71 -29.39 -6.43
C VAL A 362 -14.75 -30.55 -6.67
N GLU A 363 -13.79 -30.41 -7.60
CA GLU A 363 -12.78 -31.45 -7.83
C GLU A 363 -11.88 -31.65 -6.60
N LEU A 364 -11.45 -30.57 -5.95
CA LEU A 364 -10.72 -30.65 -4.67
C LEU A 364 -11.53 -31.41 -3.61
N ARG A 365 -12.83 -31.13 -3.49
CA ARG A 365 -13.74 -31.82 -2.57
C ARG A 365 -13.91 -33.29 -2.91
N ARG A 366 -13.97 -33.67 -4.19
CA ARG A 366 -14.06 -35.06 -4.63
C ARG A 366 -12.86 -35.90 -4.15
N ARG A 367 -11.70 -35.27 -3.99
CA ARG A 367 -10.50 -35.93 -3.46
C ARG A 367 -10.53 -36.17 -1.97
N HIS A 368 -11.42 -35.51 -1.23
CA HIS A 368 -11.72 -35.88 0.14
C HIS A 368 -12.60 -37.14 0.20
N THR A 369 -13.65 -37.21 -0.63
CA THR A 369 -14.61 -38.34 -0.62
C THR A 369 -14.01 -39.64 -1.14
N ASN A 370 -13.12 -39.60 -2.13
CA ASN A 370 -12.43 -40.80 -2.62
C ASN A 370 -11.39 -41.38 -1.63
N GLY A 371 -11.14 -40.74 -0.49
CA GLY A 371 -10.23 -41.25 0.55
C GLY A 371 -10.93 -41.83 1.77
N THR A 372 -12.25 -41.67 1.84
CA THR A 372 -13.09 -42.13 2.95
C THR A 372 -13.86 -43.42 2.63
N ASN A 373 -13.80 -43.88 1.37
CA ASN A 373 -14.17 -45.24 0.93
C ASN A 373 -12.89 -46.07 0.77
#